data_AF-A0A368N8R9-F1
#
_entry.id   AF-A0A368N8R9-F1
#
_cell.length_a   1.000
_cell.length_b   1.000
_cell.length_c   1.000
_cell.angle_alpha   90.00
_cell.angle_beta   90.00
_cell.angle_gamma   90.00
#
_symmetry.space_group_name_H-M   'P 1'
#
loop_
_entity.id
_entity.type
_entity.pdbx_description
1 polymer ?
#
loop_
_entity_poly.entity_id
_entity_poly.type
_entity_poly.pdbx_seq_one_letter_code
_entity_poly.pdbx_strand_id
1 'polypeptide(L)'
;MNTLRTVAWGGGGFAVLLGVWATIHYGGPPVRFLPTVALGLVAATLPFGIAYTKRAVISTRRRFADVDDGFSAETGSIFVSTTTVDDPLDCLETIVPAIRADDDYEEVTRESFQEGPGLMVLYGGFHNAFVRITEPGRVVVTGASERTHALADTVSKASGLSFERTRNNPFAGLKPVRGASRVFLGVIVLTLILGSAVAVGTAAYPSDTYNPAERTVLVGIDARGDLAPGVSRTDTRLSKAAFLVTIVDEGAQEVTWARNDSERVTAYGRQALRTSRDARALLTTVREGPLTPTQAARADSLDRRLVDARESVAVAMAARIESGSVNETAEMRRVMAELRADPGATSSGAG
;
A
#
# COMPACT_ATOMS: atom_id res chain seq x y z
N MET A 1 -8.17 6.60 -14.59
CA MET A 1 -7.55 7.13 -13.36
C MET A 1 -8.13 6.49 -12.11
N ASN A 2 -9.41 6.06 -12.13
CA ASN A 2 -10.12 5.59 -10.94
C ASN A 2 -9.58 4.27 -10.37
N THR A 3 -9.36 3.23 -11.16
CA THR A 3 -9.04 1.89 -10.61
C THR A 3 -7.74 1.82 -9.79
N LEU A 4 -6.62 2.38 -10.29
CA LEU A 4 -5.36 2.34 -9.53
C LEU A 4 -5.44 3.20 -8.25
N ARG A 5 -6.13 4.34 -8.31
CA ARG A 5 -6.34 5.19 -7.14
C ARG A 5 -7.22 4.49 -6.11
N THR A 6 -8.30 3.84 -6.55
CA THR A 6 -9.18 3.04 -5.69
C THR A 6 -8.43 1.87 -5.05
N VAL A 7 -7.59 1.16 -5.81
CA VAL A 7 -6.78 0.06 -5.26
C VAL A 7 -5.73 0.58 -4.28
N ALA A 8 -5.04 1.68 -4.59
CA ALA A 8 -4.05 2.28 -3.71
C ALA A 8 -4.68 2.79 -2.39
N TRP A 9 -5.77 3.54 -2.48
CA TRP A 9 -6.47 4.07 -1.30
C TRP A 9 -7.18 2.97 -0.51
N GLY A 10 -7.88 2.06 -1.20
CA GLY A 10 -8.59 0.96 -0.56
C GLY A 10 -7.63 -0.02 0.10
N GLY A 11 -6.61 -0.47 -0.63
CA GLY A 11 -5.59 -1.39 -0.10
C GLY A 11 -4.70 -0.75 0.96
N GLY A 12 -4.26 0.49 0.75
CA GLY A 12 -3.47 1.24 1.73
C GLY A 12 -4.26 1.56 3.00
N GLY A 13 -5.52 1.99 2.86
CA GLY A 13 -6.44 2.21 3.97
C GLY A 13 -6.74 0.92 4.74
N PHE A 14 -6.96 -0.19 4.04
CA PHE A 14 -7.13 -1.50 4.65
C PHE A 14 -5.88 -1.92 5.45
N ALA A 15 -4.67 -1.72 4.93
CA ALA A 15 -3.43 -2.02 5.65
C ALA A 15 -3.28 -1.19 6.94
N VAL A 16 -3.66 0.09 6.92
CA VAL A 16 -3.67 0.93 8.13
C VAL A 16 -4.68 0.41 9.15
N LEU A 17 -5.91 0.11 8.72
CA LEU A 17 -6.95 -0.46 9.60
C LEU A 17 -6.50 -1.81 10.18
N LEU A 18 -5.85 -2.65 9.38
CA LEU A 18 -5.29 -3.91 9.82
C LEU A 18 -4.20 -3.72 10.90
N GLY A 19 -3.31 -2.73 10.72
CA GLY A 19 -2.30 -2.39 11.73
C GLY A 19 -2.90 -1.89 13.05
N VAL A 20 -3.96 -1.08 12.98
CA VAL A 20 -4.70 -0.60 14.17
C VAL A 20 -5.40 -1.77 14.87
N TRP A 21 -6.15 -2.59 14.13
CA TRP A 21 -6.79 -3.78 14.68
C TRP A 21 -5.77 -4.72 15.33
N ALA A 22 -4.64 -4.99 14.67
CA ALA A 22 -3.60 -5.87 15.20
C ALA A 22 -2.97 -5.31 16.48
N THR A 23 -2.79 -3.99 16.58
CA THR A 23 -2.32 -3.33 17.80
C THR A 23 -3.27 -3.56 18.97
N ILE A 24 -4.58 -3.48 18.73
CA ILE A 24 -5.61 -3.71 19.74
C ILE A 24 -5.69 -5.20 20.11
N HIS A 25 -5.75 -6.09 19.11
CA HIS A 25 -5.97 -7.52 19.29
C HIS A 25 -4.79 -8.21 19.99
N TYR A 26 -3.56 -7.99 19.51
CA TYR A 26 -2.38 -8.67 20.04
C TYR A 26 -1.73 -7.94 21.23
N GLY A 27 -2.15 -6.70 21.54
CA GLY A 27 -1.63 -5.89 22.65
C GLY A 27 -0.18 -5.39 22.46
N GLY A 28 0.54 -5.15 23.56
CA GLY A 28 1.97 -4.79 23.55
C GLY A 28 2.32 -3.41 22.97
N PRO A 29 3.61 -3.14 22.69
CA PRO A 29 4.05 -1.84 22.16
C PRO A 29 3.49 -1.60 20.74
N PRO A 30 2.76 -0.50 20.49
CA PRO A 30 2.18 -0.18 19.16
C PRO A 30 3.22 -0.10 18.05
N VAL A 31 4.47 0.23 18.42
CA VAL A 31 5.62 0.38 17.52
C VAL A 31 5.85 -0.84 16.64
N ARG A 32 5.51 -2.06 17.12
CA ARG A 32 5.70 -3.29 16.34
C ARG A 32 4.84 -3.39 15.08
N PHE A 33 3.72 -2.65 15.02
CA PHE A 33 2.82 -2.63 13.86
C PHE A 33 2.99 -1.38 12.99
N LEU A 34 3.88 -0.44 13.37
CA LEU A 34 4.19 0.75 12.57
C LEU A 34 4.65 0.42 11.15
N PRO A 35 5.45 -0.63 10.88
CA PRO A 35 5.82 -0.98 9.50
C PRO A 35 4.60 -1.24 8.61
N THR A 36 3.57 -1.92 9.12
CA THR A 36 2.31 -2.15 8.39
C THR A 36 1.61 -0.84 8.05
N VAL A 37 1.48 0.07 9.03
CA VAL A 37 0.85 1.37 8.85
C VAL A 37 1.63 2.22 7.83
N ALA A 38 2.96 2.23 7.95
CA ALA A 38 3.83 2.96 7.03
C ALA A 38 3.71 2.44 5.59
N LEU A 39 3.72 1.12 5.39
CA LEU A 39 3.53 0.50 4.07
C LEU A 39 2.15 0.86 3.48
N GLY A 40 1.10 0.84 4.30
CA GLY A 40 -0.26 1.24 3.89
C GLY A 40 -0.33 2.71 3.47
N LEU A 41 0.25 3.62 4.25
CA LEU A 41 0.31 5.05 3.94
C LEU A 41 1.12 5.34 2.67
N VAL A 42 2.26 4.68 2.50
CA VAL A 42 3.07 4.79 1.28
C VAL A 42 2.26 4.27 0.09
N ALA A 43 1.64 3.10 0.18
CA ALA A 43 0.81 2.55 -0.90
C ALA A 43 -0.32 3.51 -1.33
N ALA A 44 -1.02 4.12 -0.36
CA ALA A 44 -2.11 5.06 -0.61
C ALA A 44 -1.67 6.37 -1.29
N THR A 45 -0.49 6.87 -0.92
CA THR A 45 0.00 8.19 -1.36
C THR A 45 0.94 8.12 -2.56
N LEU A 46 1.52 6.95 -2.86
CA LEU A 46 2.53 6.76 -3.92
C LEU A 46 2.08 7.29 -5.31
N PRO A 47 0.84 7.07 -5.78
CA PRO A 47 0.40 7.61 -7.07
C PRO A 47 0.40 9.13 -7.13
N PHE A 48 0.09 9.80 -6.00
CA PHE A 48 0.11 11.25 -5.89
C PHE A 48 1.55 11.78 -5.82
N GLY A 49 2.38 11.14 -5.00
CA GLY A 49 3.80 11.48 -4.87
C GLY A 49 4.51 11.48 -6.23
N ILE A 50 4.35 10.41 -7.01
CA ILE A 50 4.99 10.30 -8.34
C ILE A 50 4.46 11.37 -9.31
N ALA A 51 3.15 11.64 -9.32
CA ALA A 51 2.59 12.69 -10.16
C ALA A 51 3.16 14.08 -9.81
N TYR A 52 3.29 14.35 -8.51
CA TYR A 52 3.86 15.60 -8.02
C TYR A 52 5.36 15.71 -8.34
N THR A 53 6.14 14.67 -8.08
CA THR A 53 7.57 14.63 -8.42
C THR A 53 7.79 14.81 -9.92
N LYS A 54 6.97 14.19 -10.77
CA LYS A 54 7.04 14.40 -12.22
C LYS A 54 6.78 15.87 -12.60
N ARG A 55 5.79 16.51 -11.98
CA ARG A 55 5.53 17.95 -12.19
C ARG A 55 6.71 18.78 -11.74
N ALA A 56 7.26 18.52 -10.55
CA ALA A 56 8.41 19.23 -10.00
C ALA A 56 9.66 19.08 -10.90
N VAL A 57 9.95 17.87 -11.39
CA VAL A 57 11.07 17.64 -12.31
C VAL A 57 10.86 18.38 -13.63
N ILE A 58 9.65 18.37 -14.19
CA ILE A 58 9.35 19.10 -15.42
C ILE A 58 9.47 20.61 -15.21
N SER A 59 8.94 21.16 -14.11
CA SER A 59 9.05 22.59 -13.80
C SER A 59 10.49 23.00 -13.58
N THR A 60 11.28 22.17 -12.87
CA THR A 60 12.69 22.44 -12.60
C THR A 60 13.54 22.32 -13.87
N ARG A 61 13.30 21.31 -14.71
CA ARG A 61 13.98 21.19 -16.01
C ARG A 61 13.68 22.37 -16.92
N ARG A 62 12.43 22.83 -16.95
CA ARG A 62 12.06 24.06 -17.67
C ARG A 62 12.79 25.27 -17.11
N ARG A 63 12.90 25.37 -15.78
CA ARG A 63 13.64 26.44 -15.10
C ARG A 63 15.14 26.43 -15.40
N PHE A 64 15.77 25.28 -15.57
CA PHE A 64 17.20 25.21 -15.90
C PHE A 64 17.49 25.35 -17.40
N ALA A 65 16.54 25.00 -18.26
CA ALA A 65 16.59 25.37 -19.67
C ALA A 65 16.45 26.90 -19.89
N ASP A 66 16.13 27.68 -18.85
CA ASP A 66 16.10 29.15 -18.89
C ASP A 66 17.49 29.77 -19.02
N VAL A 67 18.57 29.05 -18.72
CA VAL A 67 19.95 29.60 -18.79
C VAL A 67 20.52 29.52 -20.20
N ASP A 68 20.18 28.49 -20.98
CA ASP A 68 20.89 28.18 -22.22
C ASP A 68 20.14 28.61 -23.51
N ASP A 69 18.81 28.71 -23.54
CA ASP A 69 18.06 28.91 -24.80
C ASP A 69 17.29 30.24 -24.95
N GLY A 70 17.26 31.10 -23.93
CA GLY A 70 16.51 32.37 -23.98
C GLY A 70 14.98 32.20 -24.24
N PHE A 71 14.23 33.29 -24.16
CA PHE A 71 12.79 33.28 -24.45
C PHE A 71 12.52 33.76 -25.88
N SER A 72 12.27 32.85 -26.83
CA SER A 72 11.73 33.23 -28.15
C SER A 72 10.34 33.87 -27.98
N ALA A 73 10.08 35.01 -28.65
CA ALA A 73 8.80 35.69 -28.62
C ALA A 73 7.65 34.88 -29.26
N GLU A 74 7.98 33.90 -30.11
CA GLU A 74 7.01 33.11 -30.89
C GLU A 74 6.56 31.83 -30.19
N THR A 75 7.28 31.37 -29.16
CA THR A 75 6.96 30.10 -28.48
C THR A 75 6.17 30.35 -27.20
N GLY A 76 4.83 30.28 -27.28
CA GLY A 76 3.89 30.19 -26.15
C GLY A 76 4.23 31.09 -24.95
N SER A 77 3.86 32.37 -25.02
CA SER A 77 4.10 33.35 -23.97
C SER A 77 3.04 33.26 -22.86
N ILE A 78 3.49 33.11 -21.62
CA ILE A 78 2.67 33.14 -20.41
C ILE A 78 3.22 34.24 -19.52
N PHE A 79 2.38 35.17 -19.11
CA PHE A 79 2.70 36.22 -18.17
C PHE A 79 1.83 36.05 -16.94
N VAL A 80 2.42 36.11 -15.75
CA VAL A 80 1.69 36.00 -14.49
C VAL A 80 1.95 37.28 -13.71
N SER A 81 0.89 37.93 -13.22
CA SER A 81 1.01 39.13 -12.40
C SER A 81 1.88 38.81 -11.17
N THR A 82 2.66 39.73 -10.63
CA THR A 82 3.47 39.51 -9.42
C THR A 82 2.63 39.57 -8.15
N THR A 83 1.54 40.32 -8.18
CA THR A 83 0.56 40.50 -7.10
C THR A 83 -0.79 39.87 -7.43
N THR A 84 -1.61 39.67 -6.41
CA THR A 84 -2.99 39.16 -6.52
C THR A 84 -3.98 40.30 -6.62
N VAL A 85 -5.12 40.06 -7.26
CA VAL A 85 -6.29 40.96 -7.24
C VAL A 85 -7.35 40.40 -6.30
N ASP A 86 -8.00 41.29 -5.55
CA ASP A 86 -9.01 40.92 -4.56
C ASP A 86 -10.39 40.70 -5.19
N ASP A 87 -10.69 41.42 -6.28
CA ASP A 87 -11.91 41.25 -7.08
C ASP A 87 -11.56 40.88 -8.53
N PRO A 88 -11.66 39.59 -8.89
CA PRO A 88 -11.40 39.12 -10.25
C PRO A 88 -12.35 39.74 -11.29
N LEU A 89 -13.62 39.97 -10.97
CA LEU A 89 -14.59 40.50 -11.92
C LEU A 89 -14.33 41.97 -12.22
N ASP A 90 -14.10 42.77 -11.18
CA ASP A 90 -13.75 44.19 -11.30
C ASP A 90 -12.42 44.38 -12.07
N CYS A 91 -11.44 43.51 -11.82
CA CYS A 91 -10.19 43.49 -12.58
C CYS A 91 -10.44 43.25 -14.07
N LEU A 92 -11.26 42.26 -14.43
CA LEU A 92 -11.61 42.01 -15.83
C LEU A 92 -12.42 43.16 -16.45
N GLU A 93 -13.29 43.82 -15.67
CA GLU A 93 -14.05 45.01 -16.10
C GLU A 93 -13.15 46.20 -16.39
N THR A 94 -12.10 46.38 -15.58
CA THR A 94 -11.10 47.41 -15.78
C THR A 94 -10.25 47.15 -17.04
N ILE A 95 -9.97 45.89 -17.34
CA ILE A 95 -9.12 45.49 -18.49
C ILE A 95 -9.85 45.65 -19.83
N VAL A 96 -11.16 45.34 -19.90
CA VAL A 96 -11.91 45.31 -21.17
C VAL A 96 -11.85 46.63 -21.97
N PRO A 97 -12.09 47.82 -21.37
CA PRO A 97 -11.99 49.09 -22.09
C PRO A 97 -10.59 49.37 -22.64
N ALA A 98 -9.55 48.99 -21.90
CA ALA A 98 -8.16 49.19 -22.34
C ALA A 98 -7.83 48.35 -23.56
N ILE A 99 -8.31 47.09 -23.62
CA ILE A 99 -8.13 46.23 -24.79
C ILE A 99 -8.94 46.75 -25.98
N ARG A 100 -10.18 47.23 -25.76
CA ARG A 100 -11.03 47.77 -26.84
C ARG A 100 -10.50 49.07 -27.46
N ALA A 101 -9.72 49.84 -26.71
CA ALA A 101 -9.12 51.08 -27.16
C ALA A 101 -7.77 50.87 -27.86
N ASP A 102 -7.26 49.65 -27.87
CA ASP A 102 -5.97 49.29 -28.43
C ASP A 102 -6.17 48.68 -29.83
N ASP A 103 -5.72 49.41 -30.86
CA ASP A 103 -5.93 49.08 -32.28
C ASP A 103 -5.26 47.76 -32.71
N ASP A 104 -4.42 47.17 -31.85
CA ASP A 104 -3.79 45.87 -32.08
C ASP A 104 -4.72 44.67 -31.87
N TYR A 105 -5.91 44.88 -31.28
CA TYR A 105 -6.90 43.84 -31.01
C TYR A 105 -8.23 44.13 -31.71
N GLU A 106 -8.85 43.08 -32.23
CA GLU A 106 -10.09 43.18 -33.01
C GLU A 106 -11.33 43.03 -32.12
N GLU A 107 -11.25 42.11 -31.15
CA GLU A 107 -12.39 41.79 -30.29
C GLU A 107 -11.91 41.33 -28.91
N VAL A 108 -12.68 41.67 -27.88
CA VAL A 108 -12.53 41.12 -26.53
C VAL A 108 -13.87 40.61 -26.04
N THR A 109 -13.89 39.32 -25.70
CA THR A 109 -15.10 38.59 -25.31
C THR A 109 -14.88 37.90 -23.97
N ARG A 110 -15.89 37.96 -23.11
CA ARG A 110 -15.89 37.21 -21.84
C ARG A 110 -16.18 35.75 -22.11
N GLU A 111 -15.34 34.88 -21.57
CA GLU A 111 -15.52 33.45 -21.60
C GLU A 111 -15.53 32.85 -20.19
N SER A 112 -16.14 31.66 -20.07
CA SER A 112 -16.13 30.88 -18.84
C SER A 112 -15.05 29.81 -18.92
N PHE A 113 -14.08 29.88 -18.01
CA PHE A 113 -13.03 28.88 -17.83
C PHE A 113 -13.28 28.04 -16.57
N GLN A 114 -12.48 27.00 -16.37
CA GLN A 114 -12.64 26.09 -15.23
C GLN A 114 -12.45 26.79 -13.88
N GLU A 115 -11.56 27.78 -13.83
CA GLU A 115 -11.26 28.60 -12.65
C GLU A 115 -12.17 29.82 -12.48
N GLY A 116 -13.05 30.10 -13.44
CA GLY A 116 -13.94 31.26 -13.41
C GLY A 116 -13.98 32.04 -14.72
N PRO A 117 -14.58 33.26 -14.71
CA PRO A 117 -14.64 34.12 -15.88
C PRO A 117 -13.24 34.59 -16.31
N GLY A 118 -13.05 34.78 -17.61
CA GLY A 118 -11.84 35.34 -18.21
C GLY A 118 -12.17 36.05 -19.52
N LEU A 119 -11.13 36.53 -20.20
CA LEU A 119 -11.23 37.21 -21.48
C LEU A 119 -10.52 36.40 -22.57
N MET A 120 -11.18 36.27 -23.72
CA MET A 120 -10.57 35.91 -24.99
C MET A 120 -10.39 37.19 -25.80
N VAL A 121 -9.19 37.40 -26.34
CA VAL A 121 -8.80 38.58 -27.12
C VAL A 121 -8.38 38.12 -28.50
N LEU A 122 -9.14 38.53 -29.51
CA LEU A 122 -8.91 38.21 -30.92
C LEU A 122 -7.96 39.23 -31.54
N TYR A 123 -6.99 38.76 -32.33
CA TYR A 123 -6.13 39.59 -33.15
C TYR A 123 -5.76 38.86 -34.46
N GLY A 124 -5.51 39.63 -35.53
CA GLY A 124 -5.08 39.08 -36.82
C GLY A 124 -6.11 38.15 -37.47
N GLY A 125 -7.41 38.35 -37.22
CA GLY A 125 -8.54 37.63 -37.80
C GLY A 125 -8.83 36.24 -37.25
N PHE A 126 -7.85 35.56 -36.63
CA PHE A 126 -8.04 34.17 -36.16
C PHE A 126 -7.16 33.75 -34.98
N HIS A 127 -6.29 34.63 -34.48
CA HIS A 127 -5.44 34.31 -33.35
C HIS A 127 -6.04 34.84 -32.05
N ASN A 128 -5.94 34.04 -30.99
CA ASN A 128 -6.47 34.39 -29.67
C ASN A 128 -5.34 34.46 -28.64
N ALA A 129 -5.41 35.48 -27.80
CA ALA A 129 -4.76 35.51 -26.50
C ALA A 129 -5.83 35.51 -25.40
N PHE A 130 -5.45 35.11 -24.20
CA PHE A 130 -6.38 34.95 -23.08
C PHE A 130 -5.88 35.70 -21.86
N VAL A 131 -6.80 36.35 -21.13
CA VAL A 131 -6.57 36.92 -19.80
C VAL A 131 -7.43 36.15 -18.81
N ARG A 132 -6.79 35.45 -17.88
CA ARG A 132 -7.46 34.54 -16.94
C ARG A 132 -6.96 34.81 -15.53
N ILE A 133 -7.79 34.56 -14.52
CA ILE A 133 -7.42 34.81 -13.12
C ILE A 133 -7.42 33.48 -12.37
N THR A 134 -6.29 33.18 -11.74
CA THR A 134 -6.15 31.96 -10.90
C THR A 134 -6.99 32.07 -9.63
N GLU A 135 -7.32 30.95 -8.99
CA GLU A 135 -8.05 30.92 -7.71
C GLU A 135 -7.40 31.81 -6.62
N PRO A 136 -6.06 31.90 -6.49
CA PRO A 136 -5.42 32.86 -5.58
C PRO A 136 -5.47 34.33 -6.02
N GLY A 137 -6.14 34.68 -7.13
CA GLY A 137 -6.24 36.06 -7.62
C GLY A 137 -5.08 36.53 -8.51
N ARG A 138 -4.19 35.64 -8.99
CA ARG A 138 -3.13 36.04 -9.94
C ARG A 138 -3.70 36.18 -11.35
N VAL A 139 -3.47 37.31 -12.00
CA VAL A 139 -3.84 37.55 -13.40
C VAL A 139 -2.81 36.91 -14.32
N VAL A 140 -3.28 36.22 -15.35
CA VAL A 140 -2.44 35.43 -16.26
C VAL A 140 -2.81 35.76 -17.70
N VAL A 141 -1.83 36.21 -18.46
CA VAL A 141 -1.98 36.45 -19.90
C VAL A 141 -1.29 35.31 -20.65
N THR A 142 -2.00 34.63 -21.55
CA THR A 142 -1.46 33.52 -22.35
C THR A 142 -1.75 33.68 -23.83
N GLY A 143 -0.78 33.34 -24.67
CA GLY A 143 -0.94 33.34 -26.13
C GLY A 143 0.30 32.78 -26.82
N ALA A 144 0.37 32.90 -28.14
CA ALA A 144 1.42 32.31 -28.96
C ALA A 144 2.01 33.32 -29.98
N SER A 145 2.11 34.60 -29.58
CA SER A 145 2.64 35.66 -30.45
C SER A 145 3.25 36.81 -29.65
N GLU A 146 3.96 37.70 -30.35
CA GLU A 146 4.39 39.01 -29.84
C GLU A 146 3.22 39.87 -29.36
N ARG A 147 2.03 39.74 -29.97
CA ARG A 147 0.82 40.44 -29.52
C ARG A 147 0.42 40.05 -28.09
N THR A 148 0.86 38.90 -27.60
CA THR A 148 0.64 38.51 -26.20
C THR A 148 1.51 39.32 -25.23
N HIS A 149 2.70 39.77 -25.65
CA HIS A 149 3.53 40.69 -24.87
C HIS A 149 2.85 42.05 -24.77
N ALA A 150 2.42 42.59 -25.92
CA ALA A 150 1.66 43.83 -25.96
C ALA A 150 0.41 43.73 -25.08
N LEU A 151 -0.28 42.58 -25.08
CA LEU A 151 -1.47 42.39 -24.27
C LEU A 151 -1.14 42.39 -22.77
N ALA A 152 -0.04 41.76 -22.36
CA ALA A 152 0.43 41.81 -20.98
C ALA A 152 0.77 43.25 -20.55
N ASP A 153 1.35 44.06 -21.44
CA ASP A 153 1.64 45.48 -21.18
C ASP A 153 0.36 46.33 -21.10
N THR A 154 -0.62 46.07 -21.94
CA THR A 154 -1.94 46.74 -21.90
C THR A 154 -2.67 46.38 -20.62
N VAL A 155 -2.68 45.11 -20.22
CA VAL A 155 -3.26 44.66 -18.95
C VAL A 155 -2.52 45.26 -17.76
N SER A 156 -1.18 45.29 -17.80
CA SER A 156 -0.32 45.91 -16.77
C SER A 156 -0.69 47.37 -16.52
N LYS A 157 -0.81 48.16 -17.59
CA LYS A 157 -1.19 49.58 -17.50
C LYS A 157 -2.61 49.77 -16.97
N ALA A 158 -3.56 48.97 -17.45
CA ALA A 158 -4.96 49.09 -17.08
C ALA A 158 -5.22 48.75 -15.60
N SER A 159 -4.55 47.71 -15.10
CA SER A 159 -4.79 47.17 -13.75
C SER A 159 -3.75 47.57 -12.71
N GLY A 160 -2.69 48.28 -13.12
CA GLY A 160 -1.56 48.62 -12.23
C GLY A 160 -0.73 47.41 -11.79
N LEU A 161 -0.83 46.28 -12.49
CA LEU A 161 -0.14 45.03 -12.15
C LEU A 161 1.19 44.90 -12.88
N SER A 162 2.22 44.43 -12.19
CA SER A 162 3.46 44.01 -12.86
C SER A 162 3.37 42.54 -13.25
N PHE A 163 3.96 42.15 -14.38
CA PHE A 163 3.92 40.78 -14.88
C PHE A 163 5.31 40.17 -15.03
N GLU A 164 5.43 38.89 -14.68
CA GLU A 164 6.60 38.07 -14.96
C GLU A 164 6.28 37.07 -16.08
N ARG A 165 7.15 37.01 -17.09
CA ARG A 165 7.06 35.99 -18.14
C ARG A 165 7.51 34.64 -17.56
N THR A 166 6.74 33.58 -17.81
CA THR A 166 7.03 32.23 -17.34
C THR A 166 6.72 31.18 -18.42
N ARG A 167 7.33 29.99 -18.32
CA ARG A 167 6.93 28.78 -19.09
C ARG A 167 6.03 27.85 -18.26
N ASN A 168 5.80 28.19 -17.00
CA ASN A 168 4.96 27.41 -16.09
C ASN A 168 3.54 27.95 -16.12
N ASN A 169 2.70 27.31 -16.93
CA ASN A 169 1.28 27.61 -16.95
C ASN A 169 0.65 27.29 -15.56
N PRO A 170 0.13 28.30 -14.82
CA PRO A 170 -0.48 28.06 -13.51
C PRO A 170 -1.75 27.21 -13.60
N PHE A 171 -2.39 27.17 -14.78
CA PHE A 171 -3.56 26.34 -15.06
C PHE A 171 -3.20 24.91 -15.50
N ALA A 172 -1.90 24.56 -15.62
CA ALA A 172 -1.51 23.20 -15.96
C ALA A 172 -1.71 22.25 -14.77
N GLY A 173 -2.77 21.44 -14.85
CA GLY A 173 -3.06 20.38 -13.89
C GLY A 173 -2.02 19.25 -13.89
N LEU A 174 -2.05 18.42 -12.84
CA LEU A 174 -1.20 17.22 -12.74
C LEU A 174 -1.55 16.22 -13.85
N LYS A 175 -0.60 15.98 -14.76
CA LYS A 175 -0.77 14.92 -15.77
C LYS A 175 -0.66 13.55 -15.10
N PRO A 176 -1.69 12.69 -15.22
CA PRO A 176 -1.65 11.37 -14.61
C PRO A 176 -0.56 10.47 -15.21
N VAL A 177 -0.09 9.51 -14.42
CA VAL A 177 0.79 8.44 -14.90
C VAL A 177 0.01 7.56 -15.88
N ARG A 178 0.55 7.40 -17.11
CA ARG A 178 -0.08 6.66 -18.22
C ARG A 178 0.87 5.60 -18.76
N GLY A 179 0.32 4.64 -19.52
CA GLY A 179 1.10 3.60 -20.21
C GLY A 179 1.77 2.60 -19.25
N ALA A 180 2.91 2.05 -19.68
CA ALA A 180 3.64 1.02 -18.95
C ALA A 180 3.99 1.41 -17.50
N SER A 181 4.34 2.67 -17.24
CA SER A 181 4.63 3.17 -15.89
C SER A 181 3.46 2.99 -14.90
N ARG A 182 2.22 2.97 -15.41
CA ARG A 182 1.04 2.71 -14.58
C ARG A 182 0.97 1.25 -14.13
N VAL A 183 1.40 0.31 -14.98
CA VAL A 183 1.42 -1.12 -14.66
C VAL A 183 2.48 -1.39 -13.60
N PHE A 184 3.70 -0.87 -13.80
CA PHE A 184 4.77 -0.95 -12.80
C PHE A 184 4.34 -0.35 -11.45
N LEU A 185 3.70 0.82 -11.47
CA LEU A 185 3.17 1.43 -10.24
C LEU A 185 2.10 0.54 -9.58
N GLY A 186 1.24 -0.09 -10.36
CA GLY A 186 0.26 -1.06 -9.85
C GLY A 186 0.93 -2.25 -9.16
N VAL A 187 1.99 -2.81 -9.76
CA VAL A 187 2.78 -3.89 -9.16
C VAL A 187 3.42 -3.43 -7.85
N ILE A 188 4.03 -2.24 -7.81
CA ILE A 188 4.63 -1.71 -6.58
C ILE A 188 3.59 -1.55 -5.47
N VAL A 189 2.42 -0.96 -5.79
CA VAL A 189 1.33 -0.81 -4.81
C VAL A 189 0.87 -2.17 -4.30
N LEU A 190 0.70 -3.16 -5.18
CA LEU A 190 0.33 -4.52 -4.78
C LEU A 190 1.39 -5.15 -3.87
N THR A 191 2.68 -5.02 -4.20
CA THR A 191 3.78 -5.51 -3.37
C THR A 191 3.80 -4.86 -2.00
N LEU A 192 3.53 -3.55 -1.90
CA LEU A 192 3.44 -2.86 -0.61
C LEU A 192 2.26 -3.37 0.23
N ILE A 193 1.11 -3.63 -0.40
CA ILE A 193 -0.07 -4.19 0.26
C ILE A 193 0.22 -5.62 0.76
N LEU A 194 0.81 -6.48 -0.09
CA LEU A 194 1.20 -7.83 0.31
C LEU A 194 2.26 -7.81 1.43
N GLY A 195 3.24 -6.91 1.32
CA GLY A 195 4.25 -6.69 2.35
C GLY A 195 3.65 -6.25 3.68
N SER A 196 2.57 -5.46 3.67
CA SER A 196 1.86 -5.07 4.88
C SER A 196 1.23 -6.26 5.61
N ALA A 197 0.66 -7.23 4.89
CA ALA A 197 0.11 -8.45 5.49
C ALA A 197 1.20 -9.31 6.14
N VAL A 198 2.34 -9.46 5.46
CA VAL A 198 3.53 -10.17 6.00
C VAL A 198 4.09 -9.47 7.24
N ALA A 199 4.13 -8.13 7.23
CA ALA A 199 4.59 -7.35 8.37
C ALA A 199 3.68 -7.55 9.60
N VAL A 200 2.35 -7.56 9.42
CA VAL A 200 1.41 -7.88 10.52
C VAL A 200 1.63 -9.30 11.03
N GLY A 201 1.75 -10.29 10.15
CA GLY A 201 2.05 -11.68 10.52
C GLY A 201 3.29 -11.79 11.39
N THR A 202 4.37 -11.15 10.97
CA THR A 202 5.65 -11.14 11.70
C THR A 202 5.56 -10.46 13.06
N ALA A 203 4.82 -9.35 13.17
CA ALA A 203 4.64 -8.64 14.43
C ALA A 203 3.69 -9.34 15.41
N ALA A 204 2.66 -10.02 14.88
CA ALA A 204 1.68 -10.80 15.65
C ALA A 204 2.28 -12.11 16.18
N TYR A 205 3.07 -12.80 15.35
CA TYR A 205 3.70 -14.08 15.65
C TYR A 205 5.23 -13.97 15.49
N PRO A 206 5.94 -13.37 16.47
CA PRO A 206 7.36 -13.07 16.34
C PRO A 206 8.27 -14.31 16.43
N SER A 207 7.75 -15.46 16.89
CA SER A 207 8.52 -16.70 16.99
C SER A 207 8.88 -17.27 15.62
N ASP A 208 10.11 -17.74 15.46
CA ASP A 208 10.59 -18.41 14.23
C ASP A 208 10.03 -19.82 14.01
N THR A 209 9.06 -20.24 14.83
CA THR A 209 8.30 -21.48 14.63
C THR A 209 7.52 -21.47 13.31
N TYR A 210 7.05 -20.30 12.88
CA TYR A 210 6.18 -20.15 11.72
C TYR A 210 6.86 -19.35 10.63
N ASN A 211 6.74 -19.81 9.38
CA ASN A 211 7.21 -19.05 8.23
C ASN A 211 6.28 -17.84 7.96
N PRO A 212 6.71 -16.84 7.16
CA PRO A 212 5.91 -15.63 6.93
C PRO A 212 4.49 -15.88 6.37
N ALA A 213 4.31 -16.93 5.55
CA ALA A 213 3.01 -17.27 4.99
C ALA A 213 2.08 -17.86 6.06
N GLU A 214 2.58 -18.78 6.89
CA GLU A 214 1.84 -19.36 8.01
C GLU A 214 1.40 -18.30 9.02
N ARG A 215 2.30 -17.37 9.36
CA ARG A 215 1.97 -16.23 10.23
C ARG A 215 0.82 -15.39 9.65
N THR A 216 0.82 -15.19 8.34
CA THR A 216 -0.25 -14.44 7.65
C THR A 216 -1.58 -15.20 7.69
N VAL A 217 -1.57 -16.53 7.53
CA VAL A 217 -2.77 -17.36 7.67
C VAL A 217 -3.30 -17.33 9.11
N LEU A 218 -2.43 -17.42 10.11
CA LEU A 218 -2.82 -17.32 11.52
C LEU A 218 -3.49 -15.97 11.85
N VAL A 219 -2.94 -14.86 11.35
CA VAL A 219 -3.56 -13.53 11.45
C VAL A 219 -4.91 -13.50 10.73
N GLY A 220 -5.03 -14.14 9.56
CA GLY A 220 -6.30 -14.25 8.84
C GLY A 220 -7.37 -15.01 9.63
N ILE A 221 -7.00 -16.08 10.34
CA ILE A 221 -7.90 -16.82 11.22
C ILE A 221 -8.33 -15.95 12.41
N ASP A 222 -7.42 -15.16 12.99
CA ASP A 222 -7.75 -14.19 14.05
C ASP A 222 -8.72 -13.13 13.58
N ALA A 223 -8.41 -12.48 12.46
CA ALA A 223 -9.25 -11.45 11.87
C ALA A 223 -10.66 -11.99 11.58
N ARG A 224 -10.77 -13.23 11.07
CA ARG A 224 -12.06 -13.89 10.87
C ARG A 224 -12.80 -14.11 12.19
N GLY A 225 -12.09 -14.53 13.24
CA GLY A 225 -12.68 -14.75 14.56
C GLY A 225 -13.23 -13.48 15.21
N ASP A 226 -12.62 -12.34 14.93
CA ASP A 226 -13.02 -11.05 15.48
C ASP A 226 -14.09 -10.33 14.64
N LEU A 227 -13.98 -10.44 13.31
CA LEU A 227 -14.73 -9.58 12.38
C LEU A 227 -15.88 -10.28 11.68
N ALA A 228 -15.89 -11.62 11.60
CA ALA A 228 -16.95 -12.36 10.92
C ALA A 228 -18.13 -12.64 11.87
N PRO A 229 -19.35 -12.14 11.56
CA PRO A 229 -20.52 -12.44 12.36
C PRO A 229 -20.79 -13.94 12.42
N GLY A 230 -21.11 -14.44 13.62
CA GLY A 230 -21.47 -15.85 13.83
C GLY A 230 -20.29 -16.83 13.99
N VAL A 231 -19.04 -16.36 13.95
CA VAL A 231 -17.88 -17.21 14.30
C VAL A 231 -17.62 -17.13 15.80
N SER A 232 -17.71 -18.27 16.51
CA SER A 232 -17.41 -18.30 17.94
C SER A 232 -15.89 -18.32 18.21
N ARG A 233 -15.46 -17.84 19.38
CA ARG A 233 -14.06 -17.96 19.82
C ARG A 233 -13.57 -19.41 19.81
N THR A 234 -14.45 -20.35 20.16
CA THR A 234 -14.18 -21.79 20.11
C THR A 234 -13.90 -22.25 18.68
N ASP A 235 -14.69 -21.81 17.70
CA ASP A 235 -14.47 -22.17 16.29
C ASP A 235 -13.19 -21.55 15.72
N THR A 236 -12.84 -20.34 16.15
CA THR A 236 -11.56 -19.70 15.80
C THR A 236 -10.38 -20.52 16.32
N ARG A 237 -10.41 -20.94 17.60
CA ARG A 237 -9.37 -21.80 18.19
C ARG A 237 -9.27 -23.15 17.51
N LEU A 238 -10.40 -23.80 17.22
CA LEU A 238 -10.44 -25.06 16.47
C LEU A 238 -9.90 -24.90 15.03
N SER A 239 -10.14 -23.76 14.40
CA SER A 239 -9.61 -23.48 13.06
C SER A 239 -8.11 -23.21 13.08
N LYS A 240 -7.60 -22.51 14.09
CA LYS A 240 -6.15 -22.38 14.33
C LYS A 240 -5.52 -23.74 14.60
N ALA A 241 -6.06 -24.53 15.52
CA ALA A 241 -5.55 -25.86 15.82
C ALA A 241 -5.52 -26.75 14.57
N ALA A 242 -6.57 -26.71 13.75
CA ALA A 242 -6.60 -27.42 12.47
C ALA A 242 -5.48 -26.98 11.51
N PHE A 243 -5.21 -25.67 11.42
CA PHE A 243 -4.12 -25.16 10.61
C PHE A 243 -2.74 -25.60 11.12
N LEU A 244 -2.52 -25.53 12.44
CA LEU A 244 -1.28 -25.98 13.06
C LEU A 244 -1.06 -27.50 12.87
N VAL A 245 -2.12 -28.31 12.95
CA VAL A 245 -2.05 -29.74 12.63
C VAL A 245 -1.58 -29.97 11.18
N THR A 246 -2.09 -29.19 10.22
CA THR A 246 -1.64 -29.27 8.83
C THR A 246 -0.16 -28.90 8.68
N ILE A 247 0.36 -27.90 9.41
CA ILE A 247 1.79 -27.57 9.42
C ILE A 247 2.63 -28.75 9.92
N VAL A 248 2.21 -29.42 11.01
CA VAL A 248 2.92 -30.59 11.53
C VAL A 248 2.93 -31.73 10.50
N ASP A 249 1.80 -31.96 9.85
CA ASP A 249 1.63 -33.00 8.82
C ASP A 249 2.54 -32.76 7.60
N GLU A 250 2.63 -31.50 7.15
CA GLU A 250 3.56 -31.10 6.08
C GLU A 250 5.04 -31.29 6.49
N GLY A 251 5.36 -31.20 7.79
CA GLY A 251 6.70 -31.42 8.32
C GLY A 251 7.30 -32.78 7.95
N ALA A 252 6.49 -33.83 7.76
CA ALA A 252 6.99 -35.14 7.31
C ALA A 252 7.52 -35.09 5.87
N GLN A 253 6.82 -34.33 5.02
CA GLN A 253 7.24 -34.06 3.64
C GLN A 253 8.50 -33.20 3.59
N GLU A 254 8.59 -32.18 4.46
CA GLU A 254 9.78 -31.33 4.58
C GLU A 254 11.02 -32.12 5.03
N VAL A 255 10.87 -33.06 5.97
CA VAL A 255 11.94 -33.98 6.38
C VAL A 255 12.42 -34.84 5.21
N THR A 256 11.49 -35.32 4.39
CA THR A 256 11.80 -36.16 3.22
C THR A 256 12.51 -35.37 2.13
N TRP A 257 12.12 -34.11 1.91
CA TRP A 257 12.75 -33.20 0.93
C TRP A 257 14.00 -32.49 1.45
N ALA A 258 14.30 -32.62 2.74
CA ALA A 258 15.58 -32.17 3.25
C ALA A 258 16.70 -32.83 2.43
N ARG A 259 17.73 -32.06 2.06
CA ARG A 259 18.97 -32.62 1.51
C ARG A 259 19.57 -33.57 2.57
N ASN A 260 20.74 -34.15 2.32
CA ASN A 260 21.45 -35.02 3.29
C ASN A 260 22.04 -34.18 4.47
N ASP A 261 21.13 -33.40 5.05
CA ASP A 261 21.10 -32.33 6.02
C ASP A 261 20.72 -32.77 7.44
N SER A 262 21.64 -33.29 8.25
CA SER A 262 21.27 -33.80 9.59
C SER A 262 20.73 -32.70 10.51
N GLU A 263 21.28 -31.48 10.41
CA GLU A 263 20.83 -30.32 11.21
C GLU A 263 19.46 -29.85 10.74
N ARG A 264 19.25 -29.79 9.42
CA ARG A 264 17.99 -29.36 8.83
C ARG A 264 16.85 -30.34 9.12
N VAL A 265 17.09 -31.64 9.01
CA VAL A 265 16.12 -32.68 9.41
C VAL A 265 15.77 -32.54 10.89
N THR A 266 16.76 -32.33 11.75
CA THR A 266 16.52 -32.10 13.19
C THR A 266 15.71 -30.82 13.43
N ALA A 267 15.98 -29.74 12.68
CA ALA A 267 15.25 -28.48 12.78
C ALA A 267 13.76 -28.64 12.44
N TYR A 268 13.42 -29.37 11.38
CA TYR A 268 12.02 -29.68 11.04
C TYR A 268 11.31 -30.45 12.15
N GLY A 269 11.98 -31.46 12.74
CA GLY A 269 11.44 -32.18 13.89
C GLY A 269 11.21 -31.27 15.12
N ARG A 270 12.12 -30.33 15.40
CA ARG A 270 11.93 -29.34 16.49
C ARG A 270 10.76 -28.39 16.18
N GLN A 271 10.60 -27.96 14.94
CA GLN A 271 9.49 -27.11 14.52
C GLN A 271 8.16 -27.85 14.70
N ALA A 272 8.06 -29.10 14.22
CA ALA A 272 6.89 -29.97 14.42
C ALA A 272 6.54 -30.14 15.92
N LEU A 273 7.54 -30.28 16.80
CA LEU A 273 7.33 -30.33 18.25
C LEU A 273 6.79 -29.02 18.83
N ARG A 274 7.29 -27.86 18.39
CA ARG A 274 6.77 -26.57 18.87
C ARG A 274 5.34 -26.33 18.38
N THR A 275 5.11 -26.52 17.08
CA THR A 275 3.78 -26.36 16.47
C THR A 275 2.76 -27.31 17.07
N SER A 276 3.13 -28.57 17.36
CA SER A 276 2.23 -29.52 18.02
C SER A 276 1.88 -29.15 19.45
N ARG A 277 2.82 -28.57 20.22
CA ARG A 277 2.52 -28.03 21.55
C ARG A 277 1.52 -26.87 21.48
N ASP A 278 1.70 -25.96 20.52
CA ASP A 278 0.78 -24.84 20.31
C ASP A 278 -0.62 -25.32 19.89
N ALA A 279 -0.70 -26.30 18.98
CA ALA A 279 -1.97 -26.93 18.60
C ALA A 279 -2.65 -27.61 19.80
N ARG A 280 -1.88 -28.32 20.62
CA ARG A 280 -2.40 -28.99 21.81
C ARG A 280 -2.90 -28.00 22.84
N ALA A 281 -2.18 -26.91 23.09
CA ALA A 281 -2.60 -25.86 24.02
C ALA A 281 -3.96 -25.25 23.61
N LEU A 282 -4.16 -25.03 22.30
CA LEU A 282 -5.45 -24.58 21.77
C LEU A 282 -6.57 -25.61 22.01
N LEU A 283 -6.30 -26.89 21.75
CA LEU A 283 -7.28 -27.97 21.95
C LEU A 283 -7.64 -28.17 23.43
N THR A 284 -6.66 -28.10 24.33
CA THR A 284 -6.88 -28.11 25.78
C THR A 284 -7.76 -26.94 26.21
N THR A 285 -7.41 -25.71 25.79
CA THR A 285 -8.22 -24.51 26.09
C THR A 285 -9.66 -24.62 25.59
N VAL A 286 -9.86 -25.26 24.42
CA VAL A 286 -11.19 -25.51 23.86
C VAL A 286 -11.97 -26.47 24.76
N ARG A 287 -11.34 -27.54 25.26
CA ARG A 287 -11.99 -28.57 26.10
C ARG A 287 -12.32 -28.11 27.52
N GLU A 288 -11.62 -27.11 28.04
CA GLU A 288 -11.95 -26.50 29.33
C GLU A 288 -13.25 -25.68 29.29
N GLY A 289 -13.71 -25.30 28.09
CA GLY A 289 -14.94 -24.53 27.88
C GLY A 289 -16.17 -25.39 27.54
N PRO A 290 -17.37 -24.77 27.51
CA PRO A 290 -18.58 -25.45 27.04
C PRO A 290 -18.47 -25.71 25.53
N LEU A 291 -18.70 -26.96 25.13
CA LEU A 291 -18.65 -27.40 23.73
C LEU A 291 -20.00 -27.89 23.25
N THR A 292 -20.35 -27.54 22.02
CA THR A 292 -21.39 -28.25 21.27
C THR A 292 -20.89 -29.65 20.87
N PRO A 293 -21.79 -30.62 20.61
CA PRO A 293 -21.38 -31.95 20.15
C PRO A 293 -20.51 -31.93 18.90
N THR A 294 -20.79 -31.02 17.96
CA THR A 294 -20.00 -30.84 16.73
C THR A 294 -18.59 -30.32 17.02
N GLN A 295 -18.45 -29.38 17.97
CA GLN A 295 -17.14 -28.84 18.36
C GLN A 295 -16.32 -29.88 19.12
N ALA A 296 -16.94 -30.66 20.01
CA ALA A 296 -16.28 -31.77 20.70
C ALA A 296 -15.76 -32.82 19.71
N ALA A 297 -16.61 -33.28 18.78
CA ALA A 297 -16.21 -34.24 17.75
C ALA A 297 -15.07 -33.70 16.85
N ARG A 298 -15.11 -32.39 16.53
CA ARG A 298 -14.04 -31.73 15.77
C ARG A 298 -12.74 -31.67 16.57
N ALA A 299 -12.79 -31.33 17.86
CA ALA A 299 -11.62 -31.32 18.74
C ALA A 299 -10.96 -32.71 18.81
N ASP A 300 -11.77 -33.76 18.99
CA ASP A 300 -11.29 -35.15 19.07
C ASP A 300 -10.70 -35.65 17.75
N SER A 301 -11.28 -35.22 16.62
CA SER A 301 -10.71 -35.50 15.31
C SER A 301 -9.36 -34.79 15.10
N LEU A 302 -9.22 -33.55 15.56
CA LEU A 302 -7.96 -32.80 15.45
C LEU A 302 -6.86 -33.37 16.34
N ASP A 303 -7.23 -33.84 17.53
CA ASP A 303 -6.33 -34.52 18.45
C ASP A 303 -5.73 -35.78 17.83
N ARG A 304 -6.56 -36.65 17.24
CA ARG A 304 -6.09 -37.86 16.54
C ARG A 304 -5.18 -37.50 15.38
N ARG A 305 -5.59 -36.54 14.54
CA ARG A 305 -4.77 -36.06 13.42
C ARG A 305 -3.44 -35.46 13.88
N LEU A 306 -3.39 -34.81 15.04
CA LEU A 306 -2.15 -34.27 15.59
C LEU A 306 -1.18 -35.37 16.00
N VAL A 307 -1.69 -36.45 16.60
CA VAL A 307 -0.88 -37.63 16.94
C VAL A 307 -0.35 -38.29 15.66
N ASP A 308 -1.23 -38.52 14.68
CA ASP A 308 -0.85 -39.11 13.38
C ASP A 308 0.20 -38.27 12.65
N ALA A 309 0.04 -36.94 12.63
CA ALA A 309 0.98 -36.03 12.00
C ALA A 309 2.37 -36.06 12.67
N ARG A 310 2.41 -36.10 14.01
CA ARG A 310 3.68 -36.21 14.76
C ARG A 310 4.39 -37.53 14.50
N GLU A 311 3.64 -38.63 14.46
CA GLU A 311 4.20 -39.94 14.14
C GLU A 311 4.76 -39.96 12.72
N SER A 312 4.04 -39.39 11.75
CA SER A 312 4.51 -39.25 10.36
C SER A 312 5.85 -38.51 10.27
N VAL A 313 6.04 -37.43 11.04
CA VAL A 313 7.34 -36.72 11.11
C VAL A 313 8.41 -37.63 11.70
N ALA A 314 8.13 -38.34 12.81
CA ALA A 314 9.09 -39.23 13.44
C ALA A 314 9.50 -40.41 12.54
N VAL A 315 8.54 -40.98 11.80
CA VAL A 315 8.76 -42.02 10.79
C VAL A 315 9.62 -41.49 9.65
N ALA A 316 9.31 -40.30 9.13
CA ALA A 316 10.11 -39.67 8.07
C ALA A 316 11.57 -39.43 8.54
N MET A 317 11.78 -38.98 9.77
CA MET A 317 13.12 -38.81 10.34
C MET A 317 13.86 -40.14 10.47
N ALA A 318 13.20 -41.19 10.97
CA ALA A 318 13.79 -42.52 11.07
C ALA A 318 14.18 -43.10 9.70
N ALA A 319 13.31 -42.96 8.70
CA ALA A 319 13.59 -43.41 7.34
C ALA A 319 14.85 -42.75 6.74
N ARG A 320 15.10 -41.47 7.05
CA ARG A 320 16.32 -40.76 6.60
C ARG A 320 17.60 -41.29 7.27
N ILE A 321 17.51 -41.73 8.53
CA ILE A 321 18.62 -42.38 9.25
C ILE A 321 18.87 -43.76 8.67
N GLU A 322 17.81 -44.57 8.53
CA GLU A 322 17.89 -45.95 8.02
C GLU A 322 18.43 -46.01 6.58
N SER A 323 18.08 -45.03 5.74
CA SER A 323 18.61 -44.92 4.39
C SER A 323 20.05 -44.42 4.32
N GLY A 324 20.70 -44.15 5.47
CA GLY A 324 22.04 -43.57 5.55
C GLY A 324 22.15 -42.17 4.95
N SER A 325 21.02 -41.49 4.77
CA SER A 325 20.97 -40.17 4.13
C SER A 325 21.32 -39.03 5.09
N VAL A 326 21.20 -39.27 6.40
CA VAL A 326 21.66 -38.36 7.45
C VAL A 326 22.31 -39.16 8.57
N ASN A 327 23.20 -38.52 9.33
CA ASN A 327 23.81 -39.13 10.50
C ASN A 327 22.88 -38.95 11.70
N GLU A 328 22.62 -40.05 12.40
CA GLU A 328 21.86 -39.99 13.64
C GLU A 328 22.64 -39.19 14.70
N THR A 329 21.95 -38.26 15.36
CA THR A 329 22.49 -37.51 16.50
C THR A 329 21.67 -37.80 17.76
N ALA A 330 22.26 -37.57 18.93
CA ALA A 330 21.54 -37.70 20.20
C ALA A 330 20.31 -36.78 20.27
N GLU A 331 20.41 -35.59 19.67
CA GLU A 331 19.30 -34.65 19.60
C GLU A 331 18.19 -35.16 18.67
N MET A 332 18.54 -35.72 17.51
CA MET A 332 17.56 -36.29 16.59
C MET A 332 16.79 -37.43 17.26
N ARG A 333 17.48 -38.31 18.01
CA ARG A 333 16.84 -39.34 18.83
C ARG A 333 15.88 -38.77 19.87
N ARG A 334 16.28 -37.71 20.58
CA ARG A 334 15.41 -37.03 21.55
C ARG A 334 14.16 -36.46 20.89
N VAL A 335 14.33 -35.75 19.78
CA VAL A 335 13.21 -35.15 19.02
C VAL A 335 12.24 -36.23 18.53
N MET A 336 12.75 -37.32 17.95
CA MET A 336 11.91 -38.43 17.53
C MET A 336 11.18 -39.09 18.70
N ALA A 337 11.86 -39.33 19.83
CA ALA A 337 11.23 -39.89 21.03
C ALA A 337 10.11 -38.97 21.56
N GLU A 338 10.35 -37.66 21.60
CA GLU A 338 9.33 -36.68 21.96
C GLU A 338 8.17 -36.65 20.96
N LEU A 339 8.42 -36.79 19.66
CA LEU A 339 7.36 -36.81 18.65
C LEU A 339 6.44 -38.02 18.82
N ARG A 340 7.01 -39.21 19.09
CA ARG A 340 6.28 -40.48 19.31
C ARG A 340 5.58 -40.55 20.67
N ALA A 341 6.05 -39.81 21.66
CA ALA A 341 5.45 -39.82 22.99
C ALA A 341 4.03 -39.24 22.92
N ASP A 342 3.03 -40.04 23.30
CA ASP A 342 1.66 -39.57 23.48
C ASP A 342 1.58 -38.71 24.75
N PRO A 343 1.34 -37.39 24.64
CA PRO A 343 1.22 -36.52 25.81
C PRO A 343 -0.05 -36.80 26.62
N GLY A 344 -1.00 -37.62 26.13
CA GLY A 344 -2.18 -38.05 26.89
C GLY A 344 -1.88 -39.09 27.97
N ALA A 345 -0.84 -39.91 27.80
CA ALA A 345 -0.53 -41.04 28.67
C ALA A 345 0.03 -40.65 30.05
N THR A 346 0.54 -39.43 30.23
CA THR A 346 1.07 -38.96 31.52
C THR A 346 0.02 -38.37 32.45
N SER A 347 -1.22 -38.16 31.99
CA SER A 347 -2.31 -37.56 32.80
C SER A 347 -3.31 -38.55 33.38
N SER A 348 -3.27 -39.83 32.99
CA SER A 348 -4.16 -40.89 33.48
C SER A 348 -3.58 -41.73 34.62
N GLY A 349 -2.36 -41.44 35.09
CA GLY A 349 -1.66 -42.20 36.14
C GLY A 349 -1.68 -41.58 37.54
N ALA A 350 -2.40 -40.46 37.73
CA ALA A 350 -2.56 -39.82 39.03
C ALA A 350 -4.05 -39.55 39.28
N GLY A 351 -4.78 -40.62 39.59
CA GLY A 351 -6.14 -40.62 40.11
C GLY A 351 -6.25 -41.71 41.16
#